data_AF-A0A4R0K2W1-F1
#
_entry.id   AF-A0A4R0K2W1-F1
#
_cell.length_a   1.000
_cell.length_b   1.000
_cell.length_c   1.000
_cell.angle_alpha   90.00
_cell.angle_beta   90.00
_cell.angle_gamma   90.00
#
_symmetry.space_group_name_H-M   'P 1'
#
loop_
_entity.id
_entity.type
_entity.pdbx_description
1 polymer ?
#
loop_
_entity_poly.entity_id
_entity_poly.type
_entity_poly.pdbx_seq_one_letter_code
_entity_poly.pdbx_strand_id
1 'polypeptide(L)' 'MSQTTADEGHLVRVRVWFGQLAIIDRTSAAELGTAFAQAIGRRYFGLPVTIEPVSMPHQVAER' A
#
# COMPACT_ATOMS: atom_id res chain seq x y z
N MET A 1 -21.29 4.14 22.67
CA MET A 1 -19.91 4.57 22.35
C MET A 1 -19.65 4.11 20.92
N SER A 2 -19.99 4.96 19.95
CA SER A 2 -20.21 4.53 18.57
C SER A 2 -19.55 5.52 17.63
N GLN A 3 -18.27 5.30 17.40
CA GLN A 3 -17.55 5.74 16.21
C GLN A 3 -16.21 5.01 16.21
N THR A 4 -16.22 3.76 15.75
CA THR A 4 -15.05 3.22 15.09
C THR A 4 -15.00 3.97 13.78
N THR A 5 -14.35 5.14 13.78
CA THR A 5 -13.82 5.74 12.56
C THR A 5 -12.99 4.64 11.93
N ALA A 6 -13.54 3.94 10.93
CA ALA A 6 -12.70 3.41 9.89
C ALA A 6 -11.94 4.63 9.39
N ASP A 7 -10.71 4.77 9.89
CA ASP A 7 -9.66 5.64 9.39
C ASP A 7 -9.90 5.79 7.89
N GLU A 8 -10.29 7.00 7.45
CA GLU A 8 -10.80 7.25 6.11
C GLU A 8 -9.76 6.82 5.07
N GLY A 9 -9.88 5.57 4.62
CA GLY A 9 -9.31 5.03 3.40
C GLY A 9 -7.84 5.36 3.14
N HIS A 10 -6.95 5.36 4.15
CA HIS A 10 -5.53 5.51 3.90
C HIS A 10 -5.01 4.27 3.16
N LEU A 11 -5.02 4.35 1.83
CA LEU A 11 -4.40 3.36 0.98
C LEU A 11 -2.89 3.59 0.94
N VAL A 12 -2.16 2.50 0.82
CA VAL A 12 -0.73 2.49 0.57
C VAL A 12 -0.42 1.60 -0.63
N ARG A 13 0.58 2.01 -1.39
CA ARG A 13 1.16 1.25 -2.49
C ARG A 13 2.46 0.63 -2.00
N VAL A 14 2.52 -0.69 -2.04
CA VAL A 14 3.71 -1.48 -1.72
C VAL A 14 4.35 -1.93 -3.03
N ARG A 15 5.62 -1.59 -3.23
CA ARG A 15 6.41 -2.00 -4.38
C ARG A 15 7.62 -2.83 -3.98
N VAL A 16 7.90 -3.88 -4.75
CA VAL A 16 9.16 -4.65 -4.65
C VAL A 16 9.95 -4.43 -5.93
N TRP A 17 11.22 -4.07 -5.78
CA TRP A 17 12.07 -3.63 -6.89
C TRP A 17 13.10 -4.68 -7.27
N PHE A 18 13.35 -4.83 -8.56
CA PHE A 18 14.51 -5.52 -9.12
C PHE A 18 15.23 -4.56 -10.05
N GLY A 19 16.31 -3.94 -9.56
CA GLY A 19 16.90 -2.79 -10.24
C GLY A 19 15.90 -1.64 -10.34
N GLN A 20 15.62 -1.19 -11.56
CA GLN A 20 14.64 -0.11 -11.84
C GLN A 20 13.22 -0.62 -12.11
N LEU A 21 12.99 -1.94 -12.10
CA LEU A 21 11.70 -2.56 -12.41
C LEU A 21 10.94 -2.90 -11.13
N ALA A 22 9.69 -2.46 -11.01
CA ALA A 22 8.78 -2.93 -9.97
C ALA A 22 8.22 -4.30 -10.37
N ILE A 23 8.68 -5.36 -9.71
CA ILE A 23 8.22 -6.75 -9.96
C ILE A 23 6.93 -7.08 -9.19
N ILE A 24 6.64 -6.31 -8.14
CA ILE A 24 5.38 -6.35 -7.40
C ILE A 24 4.94 -4.91 -7.20
N ASP A 25 3.68 -4.66 -7.49
CA ASP A 25 3.03 -3.37 -7.32
C ASP A 25 1.62 -3.60 -6.79
N ARG A 26 1.40 -3.30 -5.51
CA ARG A 26 0.14 -3.59 -4.85
C ARG A 26 -0.36 -2.40 -4.05
N THR A 27 -1.58 -1.99 -4.32
CA THR A 27 -2.30 -1.01 -3.48
C THR A 27 -3.20 -1.74 -2.49
N SER A 28 -3.19 -1.33 -1.22
CA SER A 28 -3.98 -1.94 -0.16
C SER A 28 -4.25 -0.94 0.96
N ALA A 29 -5.18 -1.24 1.87
CA ALA A 29 -5.32 -0.48 3.11
C ALA A 29 -3.99 -0.44 3.89
N ALA A 30 -3.68 0.67 4.55
CA ALA A 30 -2.42 0.92 5.25
C ALA A 30 -2.00 -0.21 6.20
N GLU A 31 -2.94 -0.69 7.01
CA GLU A 31 -2.70 -1.77 7.97
C GLU A 31 -2.28 -3.08 7.26
N LEU A 32 -2.97 -3.43 6.17
CA LEU A 32 -2.66 -4.61 5.36
C LEU A 32 -1.38 -4.44 4.55
N GLY A 33 -1.09 -3.23 4.06
CA GLY A 33 0.10 -2.92 3.28
C GLY A 33 1.39 -3.11 4.09
N THR A 34 1.39 -2.67 5.35
CA THR A 34 2.53 -2.87 6.26
C THR A 34 2.79 -4.36 6.51
N ALA A 35 1.75 -5.12 6.83
CA ALA A 35 1.86 -6.56 7.05
C ALA A 35 2.35 -7.30 5.78
N PHE A 36 1.83 -6.90 4.61
CA PHE A 36 2.24 -7.45 3.32
C PHE A 36 3.72 -7.17 3.03
N ALA A 37 4.19 -5.94 3.24
CA ALA A 37 5.59 -5.56 3.02
C ALA A 37 6.55 -6.37 3.92
N GLN A 38 6.19 -6.59 5.18
CA GLN A 38 7.00 -7.42 6.08
C GLN A 38 7.05 -8.89 5.64
N ALA A 39 5.90 -9.45 5.24
CA ALA A 39 5.84 -10.84 4.76
C ALA A 39 6.64 -11.02 3.46
N ILE A 40 6.55 -10.06 2.53
CA ILE A 40 7.23 -10.14 1.24
C ILE A 40 8.73 -9.87 1.36
N GLY A 41 9.15 -8.95 2.25
CA GLY A 41 10.55 -8.69 2.52
C GLY A 41 11.31 -9.93 3.00
N ARG A 42 10.63 -10.82 3.74
CA ARG A 42 11.19 -12.13 4.13
C ARG A 42 11.33 -13.09 2.94
N ARG A 43 10.38 -13.07 2.00
CA ARG A 43 10.37 -13.95 0.82
C ARG A 43 11.36 -13.50 -0.26
N TYR A 44 11.52 -12.19 -0.43
CA TYR A 44 12.39 -11.56 -1.43
C TYR A 44 13.60 -10.91 -0.77
N PHE A 45 14.25 -11.64 0.13
CA PHE A 45 15.40 -11.15 0.88
C PHE A 45 16.48 -10.58 -0.05
N GLY A 46 16.87 -9.32 0.19
CA GLY A 46 17.84 -8.58 -0.64
C GLY A 46 17.23 -7.68 -1.71
N LEU A 47 15.91 -7.72 -1.94
CA LEU A 47 15.23 -6.77 -2.83
C LEU A 47 14.69 -5.56 -2.05
N PRO A 48 14.80 -4.33 -2.59
CA PRO A 48 14.18 -3.16 -2.00
C PRO A 48 12.66 -3.28 -1.99
N VAL A 49 12.05 -2.93 -0.86
CA VAL A 49 10.60 -2.82 -0.70
C VAL A 49 10.27 -1.38 -0.32
N THR A 50 9.36 -0.73 -1.04
CA THR A 50 8.87 0.62 -0.72
C THR A 50 7.40 0.59 -0.38
N ILE A 51 6.99 1.46 0.54
CA ILE A 51 5.59 1.67 0.93
C ILE A 51 5.32 3.17 0.82
N GLU A 52 4.34 3.54 0.02
CA GLU A 52 3.99 4.94 -0.23
C GLU A 52 2.49 5.15 -0.05
N PRO A 53 2.05 6.24 0.62
CA PRO A 53 0.63 6.56 0.71
C PRO A 53 0.06 6.86 -0.67
N VAL A 54 -1.17 6.41 -0.91
CA VAL A 54 -1.94 6.67 -2.13
C VAL A 54 -3.08 7.59 -1.76
N SER A 55 -3.01 8.84 -2.21
CA SER A 55 -4.19 9.69 -2.27
C SER A 55 -5.06 9.20 -3.42
N MET A 56 -6.19 8.56 -3.11
CA MET A 56 -7.22 8.39 -4.12
C MET A 56 -7.64 9.78 -4.58
N PRO A 57 -7.68 10.08 -5.90
CA PRO A 57 -8.34 11.28 -6.35
C PRO A 57 -9.79 11.20 -5.89
N HIS A 58 -10.25 12.24 -5.20
CA HIS A 58 -11.67 12.49 -4.97
C HIS A 58 -12.33 12.43 -6.35
N GLN A 59 -12.99 11.33 -6.69
CA GLN A 59 -13.83 11.24 -7.88
C GLN A 59 -14.90 12.31 -7.69
N VAL A 60 -14.73 13.44 -8.37
CA VAL A 60 -15.82 14.39 -8.58
C VAL A 60 -16.89 13.59 -9.31
N ALA A 61 -17.92 13.19 -8.57
CA ALA A 61 -19.12 12.63 -9.13
C ALA A 61 -19.85 13.76 -9.87
N GLU A 62 -19.39 14.08 -11.09
CA GLU A 62 -20.15 14.90 -12.00
C GLU A 62 -21.26 14.04 -12.61
N ARG A 63 -22.48 14.17 -12.08
CA ARG A 63 -23.72 14.00 -12.84
C ARG A 63 -24.87 14.80 -12.24
#